data_AF-A0A934ENA4-F1
#
_entry.id   AF-A0A934ENA4-F1
#
_cell.length_a   1.000
_cell.length_b   1.000
_cell.length_c   1.000
_cell.angle_alpha   90.00
_cell.angle_beta   90.00
_cell.angle_gamma   90.00
#
_symmetry.space_group_name_H-M   'P 1'
#
loop_
_entity.id
_entity.type
_entity.pdbx_description
1 polymer ?
#
loop_
_entity_poly.entity_id
_entity_poly.type
_entity_poly.pdbx_seq_one_letter_code
_entity_poly.pdbx_strand_id
1 'polypeptide(L)'
;MAVDVLPKKEHVRRVMTRIDEWVSRLALLHTEAREAGEAARIGSEMRIADFREALEDFQAKMRKIEEADDRKWEAQRTDAYNAFYSLEDTFRKVSGDIRKMIRGASSEDDASVPGDEDEWDH
;
A
#
# COMPACT_ATOMS: atom_id res chain seq x y z
N MET A 1 17.55 4.50 -29.71
CA MET A 1 17.80 3.74 -28.46
C MET A 1 16.85 2.57 -28.46
N ALA A 2 17.33 1.34 -28.63
CA ALA A 2 16.48 0.16 -28.52
C ALA A 2 16.09 0.04 -27.04
N VAL A 3 14.83 0.32 -26.72
CA VAL A 3 14.27 0.01 -25.42
C VAL A 3 14.19 -1.51 -25.38
N ASP A 4 15.12 -2.13 -24.67
CA ASP A 4 15.18 -3.57 -24.51
C ASP A 4 13.81 -4.06 -23.99
N VAL A 5 13.04 -4.68 -24.88
CA VAL A 5 11.70 -5.18 -24.55
C VAL A 5 11.92 -6.43 -23.73
N LEU A 6 11.87 -6.29 -22.42
CA LEU A 6 11.99 -7.42 -21.50
C LEU A 6 10.98 -8.52 -21.89
N PRO A 7 11.42 -9.79 -21.94
CA PRO A 7 10.52 -10.89 -22.24
C PRO A 7 9.40 -10.97 -21.19
N LYS A 8 8.19 -11.36 -21.62
CA LYS A 8 6.97 -11.46 -20.81
C LYS A 8 7.22 -12.03 -19.41
N LYS A 9 7.96 -13.14 -19.32
CA LYS A 9 8.29 -13.82 -18.05
C LYS A 9 9.10 -12.95 -17.08
N GLU A 10 10.09 -12.21 -17.58
CA GLU A 10 10.92 -11.35 -16.72
C GLU A 10 10.13 -10.12 -16.24
N HIS A 11 9.27 -9.59 -17.11
CA HIS A 11 8.36 -8.50 -16.74
C HIS A 11 7.41 -8.91 -15.62
N VAL A 12 6.73 -10.05 -15.78
CA VAL A 12 5.84 -10.62 -14.75
C VAL A 12 6.60 -10.85 -13.45
N ARG A 13 7.80 -11.44 -13.51
CA ARG A 13 8.62 -11.68 -12.33
C ARG A 13 8.93 -10.40 -11.55
N ARG A 14 9.40 -9.36 -12.23
CA ARG A 14 9.73 -8.07 -11.60
C ARG A 14 8.50 -7.44 -10.94
N VAL A 15 7.35 -7.50 -11.60
CA VAL A 15 6.09 -6.99 -11.05
C VAL A 15 5.72 -7.75 -9.77
N MET A 16 5.80 -9.08 -9.78
CA MET A 16 5.48 -9.89 -8.60
C MET A 16 6.45 -9.63 -7.43
N THR A 17 7.75 -9.44 -7.70
CA THR A 17 8.72 -9.04 -6.67
C THR A 17 8.33 -7.71 -6.03
N ARG A 18 7.95 -6.72 -6.83
CA ARG A 18 7.58 -5.40 -6.31
C ARG A 18 6.29 -5.42 -5.48
N ILE A 19 5.34 -6.27 -5.86
CA ILE A 19 4.13 -6.52 -5.08
C ILE A 19 4.47 -7.16 -3.72
N ASP A 20 5.39 -8.12 -3.69
CA ASP A 20 5.83 -8.75 -2.43
C ASP A 20 6.49 -7.73 -1.48
N GLU A 21 7.32 -6.83 -2.02
CA GLU A 21 7.88 -5.71 -1.26
C GLU A 21 6.78 -4.78 -0.69
N TRP A 22 5.74 -4.49 -1.47
CA TRP A 22 4.60 -3.68 -1.03
C TRP A 22 3.82 -4.36 0.10
N VAL A 23 3.52 -5.66 -0.04
CA VAL A 23 2.82 -6.45 0.98
C VAL A 23 3.64 -6.46 2.28
N SER A 24 4.94 -6.68 2.20
CA SER A 24 5.85 -6.64 3.34
C SER A 24 5.86 -5.25 4.01
N ARG A 25 5.86 -4.18 3.20
CA ARG A 25 5.83 -2.81 3.72
C ARG A 25 4.52 -2.48 4.41
N LEU A 26 3.38 -2.94 3.89
CA LEU A 26 2.08 -2.76 4.53
C LEU A 26 1.97 -3.55 5.84
N ALA A 27 2.55 -4.75 5.91
CA ALA A 27 2.62 -5.52 7.14
C ALA A 27 3.43 -4.79 8.24
N LEU A 28 4.56 -4.18 7.87
CA LEU A 28 5.34 -3.36 8.80
C LEU A 28 4.52 -2.17 9.31
N LEU A 29 3.87 -1.42 8.41
CA LEU A 29 3.03 -0.28 8.77
C LEU A 29 1.85 -0.67 9.66
N HIS A 30 1.29 -1.86 9.47
CA HIS A 30 0.23 -2.37 10.34
C HIS A 30 0.74 -2.64 11.76
N THR A 31 1.94 -3.20 11.90
CA THR A 31 2.58 -3.37 13.20
C THR A 31 2.82 -2.03 13.88
N GLU A 32 3.37 -1.04 13.16
CA GLU A 32 3.55 0.33 13.67
C GLU A 32 2.20 0.96 14.08
N ALA A 33 1.14 0.75 13.29
CA ALA A 33 -0.21 1.24 13.62
C ALA A 33 -0.80 0.57 14.85
N ARG A 34 -0.50 -0.71 15.09
CA ARG A 34 -0.89 -1.41 16.31
C ARG A 34 -0.20 -0.85 17.55
N GLU A 35 1.07 -0.48 17.43
CA GLU A 35 1.84 0.17 18.51
C GLU A 35 1.33 1.58 18.78
N ALA A 36 0.85 2.29 17.76
CA ALA A 36 0.29 3.64 17.89
C ALA A 36 -1.11 3.68 18.53
N GLY A 37 -1.86 2.56 18.54
CA GLY A 37 -3.13 2.46 19.25
C GLY A 37 -4.24 1.76 18.45
N GLU A 38 -5.37 1.50 19.11
CA GLU A 38 -6.46 0.70 18.54
C GLU A 38 -7.15 1.37 17.34
N ALA A 39 -7.33 2.69 17.37
CA ALA A 39 -7.89 3.43 16.24
C ALA A 39 -7.01 3.35 14.98
N ALA A 40 -5.69 3.50 15.14
CA ALA A 40 -4.73 3.37 14.05
C ALA A 40 -4.67 1.92 13.53
N ARG A 41 -4.72 0.93 14.43
CA ARG A 41 -4.81 -0.50 14.07
C ARG A 41 -6.01 -0.77 13.16
N ILE A 42 -7.22 -0.45 13.61
CA ILE A 42 -8.45 -0.71 12.86
C ILE A 42 -8.43 0.03 11.52
N GLY A 43 -8.04 1.30 11.51
CA GLY A 43 -7.93 2.08 10.28
C GLY A 43 -6.92 1.47 9.29
N SER A 44 -5.79 0.95 9.78
CA SER A 44 -4.81 0.27 8.94
C SER A 44 -5.33 -1.06 8.36
N GLU A 45 -6.08 -1.85 9.12
CA GLU A 45 -6.68 -3.11 8.66
C GLU A 45 -7.65 -2.87 7.51
N MET A 46 -8.50 -1.84 7.62
CA MET A 46 -9.43 -1.47 6.54
C MET A 46 -8.69 -1.07 5.27
N ARG A 47 -7.64 -0.24 5.37
CA ARG A 47 -6.85 0.18 4.20
C ARG A 47 -6.05 -0.95 3.57
N ILE A 48 -5.58 -1.91 4.36
CA ILE A 48 -4.91 -3.10 3.84
C ILE A 48 -5.91 -4.01 3.12
N ALA A 49 -7.16 -4.09 3.60
CA ALA A 49 -8.22 -4.82 2.89
C ALA A 49 -8.52 -4.19 1.53
N ASP A 50 -8.63 -2.86 1.42
CA ASP A 50 -8.77 -2.16 0.12
C ASP A 50 -7.63 -2.52 -0.85
N PHE A 51 -6.38 -2.55 -0.36
CA PHE A 51 -5.24 -2.91 -1.20
C PHE A 51 -5.28 -4.39 -1.64
N ARG A 52 -5.76 -5.30 -0.77
CA ARG A 52 -5.91 -6.72 -1.11
C ARG A 52 -6.91 -6.93 -2.23
N GLU A 53 -8.06 -6.24 -2.18
CA GLU A 53 -9.05 -6.31 -3.26
C GLU A 53 -8.46 -5.84 -4.60
N ALA A 54 -7.73 -4.72 -4.59
CA ALA A 54 -7.04 -4.23 -5.79
C ALA A 54 -5.98 -5.22 -6.31
N LEU A 55 -5.26 -5.89 -5.39
CA LEU A 55 -4.29 -6.92 -5.74
C LEU A 55 -4.97 -8.15 -6.36
N GLU A 56 -6.12 -8.57 -5.87
CA GLU A 56 -6.88 -9.69 -6.43
C GLU A 56 -7.35 -9.40 -7.86
N ASP A 57 -7.88 -8.20 -8.13
CA ASP A 57 -8.25 -7.77 -9.48
C ASP A 57 -7.03 -7.76 -10.41
N PHE A 58 -5.90 -7.22 -9.93
CA PHE A 58 -4.64 -7.22 -10.66
C PHE A 58 -4.17 -8.64 -10.99
N GLN A 59 -4.19 -9.57 -10.03
CA GLN A 59 -3.80 -10.96 -10.24
C GLN A 59 -4.72 -11.67 -11.24
N ALA A 60 -6.03 -11.41 -11.19
CA ALA A 60 -6.99 -11.95 -12.15
C ALA A 60 -6.70 -11.45 -13.58
N LYS A 61 -6.35 -10.17 -13.74
CA LYS A 61 -5.91 -9.61 -15.03
C LYS A 61 -4.61 -10.24 -15.50
N MET A 62 -3.61 -10.35 -14.63
CA MET A 62 -2.32 -10.95 -14.97
C MET A 62 -2.44 -12.40 -15.40
N ARG A 63 -3.32 -13.19 -14.78
CA ARG A 63 -3.58 -14.58 -15.18
C ARG A 63 -4.11 -14.67 -16.61
N LYS A 64 -5.11 -13.83 -16.96
CA LYS A 64 -5.65 -13.74 -18.33
C LYS A 64 -4.58 -13.39 -19.36
N ILE A 65 -3.64 -12.51 -18.98
CA ILE A 65 -2.53 -12.10 -19.85
C ILE A 65 -1.47 -13.20 -19.95
N GLU A 66 -1.24 -13.96 -18.87
CA GLU A 66 -0.33 -15.11 -18.86
C GLU A 66 -0.83 -16.23 -19.79
N GLU A 67 -2.13 -16.53 -19.74
CA GLU A 67 -2.81 -17.53 -20.57
C GLU A 67 -2.93 -17.12 -22.06
N ALA A 68 -2.74 -15.83 -22.37
CA ALA A 68 -2.78 -15.35 -23.75
C ALA A 68 -1.49 -15.71 -24.52
N ASP A 69 -1.67 -16.11 -25.79
CA ASP A 69 -0.58 -16.31 -26.76
C ASP A 69 0.41 -15.14 -26.80
N ASP A 70 1.69 -15.42 -27.06
CA ASP A 70 2.75 -14.41 -27.18
C ASP A 70 2.45 -13.34 -28.24
N ARG A 71 1.65 -13.65 -29.27
CA ARG A 71 1.19 -12.65 -30.25
C ARG A 71 0.20 -11.63 -29.67
N LYS A 72 -0.54 -12.00 -28.62
CA LYS A 72 -1.48 -11.11 -27.92
C LYS A 72 -0.82 -10.35 -26.77
N TRP A 73 0.34 -10.82 -26.29
CA TRP A 73 1.11 -10.16 -25.25
C TRP A 73 1.43 -8.71 -25.58
N GLU A 74 1.90 -8.39 -26.79
CA GLU A 74 2.24 -7.00 -27.13
C GLU A 74 1.04 -6.06 -27.05
N ALA A 75 -0.14 -6.52 -27.47
CA ALA A 75 -1.37 -5.74 -27.39
C ALA A 75 -1.86 -5.58 -25.93
N GLN A 76 -1.68 -6.60 -25.10
CA GLN A 76 -2.10 -6.61 -23.70
C GLN A 76 -1.06 -6.01 -22.75
N ARG A 77 0.18 -5.81 -23.20
CA ARG A 77 1.28 -5.28 -22.40
C ARG A 77 0.95 -3.91 -21.83
N THR A 78 0.34 -3.03 -22.64
CA THR A 78 -0.09 -1.71 -22.20
C THR A 78 -1.15 -1.81 -21.09
N ASP A 79 -2.08 -2.75 -21.21
CA ASP A 79 -3.11 -3.00 -20.20
C ASP A 79 -2.48 -3.52 -18.89
N ALA A 80 -1.52 -4.45 -18.99
CA ALA A 80 -0.75 -4.94 -17.84
C ALA A 80 -0.01 -3.81 -17.11
N TYR A 81 0.65 -2.90 -17.85
CA TYR A 81 1.30 -1.73 -17.26
C TYR A 81 0.31 -0.81 -16.57
N ASN A 82 -0.82 -0.52 -17.20
CA ASN A 82 -1.85 0.34 -16.61
C ASN A 82 -2.42 -0.27 -15.32
N ALA A 83 -2.69 -1.58 -15.33
CA ALA A 83 -3.14 -2.30 -14.14
C ALA A 83 -2.09 -2.26 -13.03
N PHE A 84 -0.80 -2.43 -13.38
CA PHE A 84 0.29 -2.33 -12.42
C PHE A 84 0.44 -0.92 -11.84
N TYR A 85 0.40 0.13 -12.67
CA TYR A 85 0.48 1.52 -12.20
C TYR A 85 -0.72 1.90 -11.33
N SER A 86 -1.91 1.39 -11.66
CA SER A 86 -3.09 1.57 -10.80
C SER A 86 -2.89 0.92 -9.44
N LEU A 87 -2.30 -0.29 -9.39
CA LEU A 87 -1.99 -0.96 -8.12
C LEU A 87 -0.91 -0.20 -7.33
N GLU A 88 0.10 0.34 -8.01
CA GLU A 88 1.14 1.17 -7.39
C GLU A 88 0.56 2.44 -6.74
N ASP A 89 -0.34 3.12 -7.42
CA ASP A 89 -1.03 4.30 -6.89
C ASP A 89 -1.87 3.94 -5.66
N THR A 90 -2.61 2.83 -5.71
CA THR A 90 -3.36 2.31 -4.54
C THR A 90 -2.42 2.03 -3.37
N PHE A 91 -1.29 1.34 -3.59
CA PHE A 91 -0.29 1.11 -2.56
C PHE A 91 0.21 2.42 -1.94
N ARG A 92 0.54 3.42 -2.77
CA ARG A 92 1.03 4.73 -2.30
C ARG A 92 -0.01 5.46 -1.45
N LYS A 93 -1.28 5.41 -1.85
CA LYS A 93 -2.40 5.99 -1.09
C LYS A 93 -2.59 5.29 0.24
N VAL A 94 -2.72 3.96 0.23
CA VAL A 94 -2.92 3.14 1.43
C VAL A 94 -1.77 3.31 2.42
N SER A 95 -0.52 3.19 1.97
CA SER A 95 0.65 3.40 2.84
C SER A 95 0.74 4.82 3.39
N GLY A 96 0.37 5.83 2.59
CA GLY A 96 0.30 7.22 3.01
C GLY A 96 -0.75 7.46 4.09
N ASP A 97 -1.94 6.88 3.96
CA ASP A 97 -3.01 7.02 4.93
C ASP A 97 -2.71 6.29 6.24
N ILE A 98 -2.12 5.09 6.19
CA ILE A 98 -1.68 4.39 7.41
C ILE A 98 -0.64 5.23 8.17
N ARG A 99 0.33 5.83 7.49
CA ARG A 99 1.31 6.74 8.13
C ARG A 99 0.67 7.96 8.77
N LYS A 100 -0.37 8.54 8.15
CA LYS A 100 -1.11 9.67 8.75
C LYS A 100 -1.83 9.22 10.03
N MET A 101 -2.45 8.04 10.02
CA MET A 101 -3.12 7.48 11.19
C MET A 101 -2.14 7.23 12.34
N ILE A 102 -0.99 6.63 12.06
CA ILE A 102 0.09 6.44 13.04
C ILE A 102 0.50 7.78 13.66
N ARG A 103 0.76 8.80 12.81
CA ARG A 103 1.19 10.12 13.29
C ARG A 103 0.11 10.82 14.13
N GLY A 104 -1.15 10.72 13.71
CA GLY A 104 -2.28 11.31 14.44
C GLY A 104 -2.40 10.71 15.83
N ALA A 105 -2.35 9.38 15.94
CA ALA A 105 -2.42 8.68 17.21
C ALA A 105 -1.25 9.01 18.15
N SER A 106 -0.02 9.20 17.63
CA SER A 106 1.13 9.62 18.45
C SER A 106 1.09 11.08 18.91
N SER A 107 0.22 11.93 18.35
CA SER A 107 0.14 13.36 18.72
C SER A 107 -0.89 13.64 19.83
N GLU A 108 -1.68 12.65 20.24
CA GLU A 108 -2.69 12.81 21.31
C GLU A 108 -2.12 12.63 22.73
N ASP A 109 -0.89 12.11 22.87
CA ASP A 109 -0.20 11.95 24.16
C ASP A 109 0.54 13.20 24.68
N ASP A 110 0.66 14.29 23.90
CA ASP A 110 1.41 15.51 24.30
C ASP A 110 0.52 16.64 24.83
N ALA A 111 -0.81 16.44 24.91
CA ALA A 111 -1.77 17.50 25.26
C ALA A 111 -2.50 17.29 26.61
N SER A 112 -1.95 16.50 27.52
CA SER A 112 -2.47 16.37 28.90
C SER A 112 -1.41 16.72 29.94
N VAL A 113 -1.22 18.02 30.17
CA VAL A 113 -0.95 18.55 31.51
C VAL A 113 -2.10 19.48 31.90
N PRO A 114 -3.15 18.98 32.55
CA PRO A 114 -3.94 19.79 33.46
C PRO A 114 -3.35 19.63 34.87
N GLY A 115 -2.67 20.67 35.35
CA GLY A 115 -2.13 20.76 36.70
C GLY A 115 -1.33 22.06 36.81
N ASP A 116 -1.65 23.03 37.63
CA ASP A 116 -2.59 23.10 38.74
C ASP A 116 -3.11 24.55 38.79
N GLU A 117 -4.37 24.68 39.16
CA GLU A 117 -4.92 25.89 39.75
C GLU A 117 -4.16 26.21 41.08
N ASP A 118 -4.37 27.41 41.63
CA ASP A 118 -3.79 27.93 42.88
C ASP A 118 -2.40 28.60 42.85
N GLU A 119 -2.40 29.87 42.44
CA GLU A 119 -1.58 30.88 43.13
C GLU A 119 -2.34 32.23 43.18
N TRP A 120 -3.50 32.23 43.85
CA TRP A 120 -4.05 33.42 44.48
C TRP A 120 -3.83 33.29 45.99
N ASP A 121 -2.65 33.66 46.45
CA ASP A 121 -2.45 34.04 47.85
C ASP A 121 -2.17 35.55 47.91
N HIS A 122 -2.58 36.12 49.03
CA HIS A 122 -3.20 37.44 49.19
C HIS A 122 -2.22 38.49 49.74
#